data_AF-A0A359AJ70-F1
#
_entry.id   AF-A0A359AJ70-F1
#
_cell.length_a   1.000
_cell.length_b   1.000
_cell.length_c   1.000
_cell.angle_alpha   90.00
_cell.angle_beta   90.00
_cell.angle_gamma   90.00
#
_symmetry.space_group_name_H-M   'P 1'
#
loop_
_entity.id
_entity.type
_entity.pdbx_description
1 polymer ?
#
loop_
_entity_poly.entity_id
_entity_poly.type
_entity_poly.pdbx_seq_one_letter_code
_entity_poly.pdbx_strand_id
1 'polypeptide(L)'
;MSSNIAKNTIYLTAASVAQKIFSFIYFTLLARFIGVENTGLYITALSFSSLFSVLTDLGLNPVLIREGAKDNQNIAKVLGNILTVKLFLVVAAYGVLNLVVYLMGYGADLKELILISGLIMVLDSFSLSFYGALRSLQNLCFESVGVA
;
A
#
# COMPACT_ATOMS: atom_id res chain seq x y z
N MET A 1 -5.25 11.79 -28.41
CA MET A 1 -5.10 11.98 -26.96
C MET A 1 -6.16 11.23 -26.13
N SER A 2 -7.45 11.23 -26.50
CA SER A 2 -8.50 10.53 -25.73
C SER A 2 -8.38 8.98 -25.72
N SER A 3 -7.88 8.35 -26.78
CA SER A 3 -7.81 6.87 -26.87
C SER A 3 -6.80 6.22 -25.92
N ASN A 4 -5.69 6.89 -25.59
CA ASN A 4 -4.67 6.34 -24.68
C ASN A 4 -5.12 6.41 -23.20
N ILE A 5 -5.85 7.46 -22.83
CA ILE A 5 -6.37 7.61 -21.46
C ILE A 5 -7.46 6.56 -21.20
N ALA A 6 -8.42 6.42 -22.11
CA ALA A 6 -9.48 5.41 -21.99
C ALA A 6 -8.91 3.99 -21.92
N LYS A 7 -7.93 3.67 -22.78
CA LYS A 7 -7.26 2.37 -22.80
C LYS A 7 -6.55 2.09 -21.47
N ASN A 8 -5.76 3.03 -20.97
CA ASN A 8 -5.02 2.83 -19.71
C ASN A 8 -5.94 2.72 -18.49
N THR A 9 -7.01 3.53 -18.43
CA THR A 9 -8.01 3.43 -17.35
C THR A 9 -8.69 2.07 -17.36
N ILE A 10 -9.02 1.52 -18.55
CA ILE A 10 -9.61 0.18 -18.68
C ILE A 10 -8.64 -0.89 -18.16
N TYR A 11 -7.34 -0.81 -18.52
CA TYR A 11 -6.34 -1.75 -18.00
C TYR A 11 -6.21 -1.70 -16.48
N LEU A 12 -6.08 -0.51 -15.90
CA LEU A 12 -5.94 -0.34 -14.44
C LEU A 12 -7.20 -0.82 -13.70
N THR A 13 -8.38 -0.54 -14.26
CA THR A 13 -9.65 -1.01 -13.70
C THR A 13 -9.75 -2.53 -13.78
N ALA A 14 -9.43 -3.13 -14.92
CA ALA A 14 -9.44 -4.59 -15.09
C ALA A 14 -8.46 -5.29 -14.13
N ALA A 15 -7.24 -4.77 -13.99
CA ALA A 15 -6.26 -5.25 -13.01
C ALA A 15 -6.80 -5.17 -11.58
N SER A 16 -7.39 -4.04 -11.19
CA SER A 16 -7.97 -3.86 -9.85
C SER A 16 -9.14 -4.82 -9.59
N VAL A 17 -9.96 -5.10 -10.60
CA VAL A 17 -11.06 -6.07 -10.49
C VAL A 17 -10.51 -7.49 -10.32
N ALA A 18 -9.53 -7.88 -11.13
CA ALA A 18 -8.88 -9.19 -11.01
C ALA A 18 -8.23 -9.37 -9.63
N GLN A 19 -7.47 -8.38 -9.16
CA GLN A 19 -6.86 -8.37 -7.82
C GLN A 19 -7.90 -8.59 -6.71
N LYS A 20 -9.06 -7.92 -6.80
CA LYS A 20 -10.15 -8.09 -5.82
C LYS A 20 -10.78 -9.48 -5.88
N ILE A 21 -10.94 -10.06 -7.07
CA ILE A 21 -11.43 -11.43 -7.23
C ILE A 21 -10.45 -12.42 -6.58
N PHE A 22 -9.15 -12.29 -6.87
CA PHE A 22 -8.12 -13.13 -6.25
C PHE A 22 -8.09 -12.97 -4.72
N SER A 23 -8.17 -11.73 -4.23
CA SER A 23 -8.25 -11.46 -2.79
C SER A 23 -9.46 -12.14 -2.18
N PHE A 24 -10.65 -12.00 -2.80
CA PHE A 24 -11.87 -12.61 -2.28
C PHE A 24 -11.77 -14.14 -2.21
N ILE A 25 -11.26 -14.78 -3.25
CA ILE A 25 -11.04 -16.23 -3.27
C ILE A 25 -10.03 -16.62 -2.18
N TYR A 26 -8.92 -15.89 -2.07
CA TYR A 26 -7.88 -16.13 -1.06
C TYR A 26 -8.44 -16.04 0.37
N PHE A 27 -9.14 -14.96 0.72
CA PHE A 27 -9.73 -14.79 2.05
C PHE A 27 -10.80 -15.84 2.35
N THR A 28 -11.59 -16.24 1.35
CA THR A 28 -12.60 -17.31 1.49
C THR A 28 -11.95 -18.65 1.79
N LEU A 29 -10.90 -19.01 1.05
CA LEU A 29 -10.15 -20.24 1.28
C LEU A 29 -9.42 -20.22 2.62
N LEU A 30 -8.77 -19.10 2.95
CA LEU A 30 -8.07 -18.91 4.21
C LEU A 30 -9.03 -19.14 5.38
N ALA A 31 -10.18 -18.46 5.39
CA ALA A 31 -11.21 -18.65 6.43
C ALA A 31 -11.68 -20.11 6.57
N ARG A 32 -11.72 -20.86 5.46
CA ARG A 32 -12.12 -22.27 5.47
C ARG A 32 -11.02 -23.21 5.99
N PHE A 33 -9.75 -22.90 5.71
CA PHE A 33 -8.63 -23.77 6.07
C PHE A 33 -8.12 -23.54 7.50
N ILE A 34 -7.98 -22.28 7.93
CA ILE A 34 -7.41 -21.96 9.26
C ILE A 34 -8.48 -21.78 10.34
N GLY A 35 -9.76 -21.75 9.96
CA GLY A 35 -10.89 -21.57 10.86
C GLY A 35 -11.14 -20.12 11.28
N VAL A 36 -12.27 -19.89 11.95
CA VAL A 36 -12.77 -18.53 12.27
C VAL A 36 -11.87 -17.80 13.27
N GLU A 37 -11.32 -18.50 14.25
CA GLU A 37 -10.48 -17.91 15.30
C GLU A 37 -9.18 -17.30 14.74
N ASN A 38 -8.41 -18.09 13.98
CA ASN A 38 -7.17 -17.62 13.35
C ASN A 38 -7.43 -16.55 12.28
N THR A 39 -8.58 -16.62 11.60
CA THR A 39 -9.01 -15.58 10.66
C THR A 39 -9.27 -14.26 11.38
N GLY A 40 -9.84 -14.29 12.58
CA GLY A 40 -10.03 -13.11 13.43
C GLY A 40 -8.70 -12.44 13.80
N LEU A 41 -7.68 -13.24 14.16
CA LEU A 41 -6.34 -12.73 14.44
C LEU A 41 -5.71 -12.09 13.20
N TYR A 42 -5.80 -12.77 12.06
CA TYR A 42 -5.28 -12.27 10.78
C TYR A 42 -5.93 -10.95 10.35
N ILE A 43 -7.26 -10.87 10.37
CA ILE A 43 -7.98 -9.64 10.02
C ILE A 43 -7.67 -8.51 11.00
N THR A 44 -7.52 -8.83 12.29
CA THR A 44 -7.11 -7.84 13.29
C THR A 44 -5.74 -7.26 12.97
N ALA A 45 -4.77 -8.11 12.62
CA ALA A 45 -3.43 -7.67 12.23
C ALA A 45 -3.42 -6.76 10.99
N LEU A 46 -4.16 -7.14 9.94
CA LEU A 46 -4.33 -6.33 8.74
C LEU A 46 -5.05 -5.00 9.03
N SER A 47 -6.03 -5.01 9.93
CA SER A 47 -6.76 -3.80 10.30
C SER A 47 -5.85 -2.82 11.04
N PHE A 48 -5.00 -3.32 11.95
CA PHE A 48 -4.00 -2.52 12.62
C PHE A 48 -3.06 -1.84 11.62
N SER A 49 -2.41 -2.60 10.74
CA SER A 49 -1.52 -2.02 9.74
C SER A 49 -2.25 -1.04 8.81
N SER A 50 -3.49 -1.33 8.41
CA SER A 50 -4.30 -0.42 7.60
C SER A 50 -4.56 0.92 8.29
N LEU A 51 -4.85 0.93 9.60
CA LEU A 51 -5.04 2.17 10.36
C LEU A 51 -3.76 3.03 10.39
N PHE A 52 -2.60 2.40 10.60
CA PHE A 52 -1.31 3.10 10.63
C PHE A 52 -0.80 3.47 9.24
N SER A 53 -1.27 2.82 8.17
CA SER A 53 -0.84 3.10 6.79
C SER A 53 -1.09 4.56 6.39
N VAL A 54 -2.15 5.18 6.91
CA VAL A 54 -2.48 6.59 6.67
C VAL A 54 -1.35 7.52 7.07
N LEU A 55 -0.65 7.20 8.18
CA LEU A 55 0.49 7.97 8.67
C LEU A 55 1.72 7.85 7.76
N THR A 56 1.83 6.77 6.99
CA THR A 56 2.99 6.55 6.10
C THR A 56 2.95 7.40 4.84
N ASP A 57 1.76 7.81 4.41
CA ASP A 57 1.60 8.48 3.12
C ASP A 57 1.12 9.94 3.26
N LEU A 58 0.35 10.34 4.28
CA LEU A 58 -0.05 11.74 4.60
C LEU A 58 -0.25 12.70 3.39
N GLY A 59 -0.80 12.21 2.27
CA GLY A 59 -1.00 13.00 1.04
C GLY A 59 0.24 13.19 0.14
N LEU A 60 1.37 12.57 0.45
CA LEU A 60 2.60 12.56 -0.36
C LEU A 60 2.37 12.04 -1.77
N ASN A 61 1.60 10.96 -1.94
CA ASN A 61 1.36 10.38 -3.26
C ASN A 61 0.57 11.32 -4.21
N PRO A 62 -0.56 11.95 -3.82
CA PRO A 62 -1.19 12.99 -4.62
C PRO A 62 -0.25 14.16 -4.99
N VAL A 63 0.62 14.57 -4.06
CA VAL A 63 1.63 15.61 -4.32
C VAL A 63 2.65 15.15 -5.35
N LEU A 64 3.15 13.92 -5.24
CA LEU A 64 4.06 13.30 -6.20
C LEU A 64 3.46 13.28 -7.61
N ILE A 65 2.22 12.82 -7.73
CA ILE A 65 1.54 12.73 -9.02
C ILE A 65 1.38 14.14 -9.63
N ARG A 66 0.95 15.12 -8.82
CA ARG A 66 0.68 16.49 -9.28
C ARG A 66 1.95 17.23 -9.71
N GLU A 67 2.99 17.20 -8.89
CA GLU A 67 4.27 17.86 -9.20
C GLU A 67 5.02 17.11 -10.32
N GLY A 68 4.98 15.78 -10.30
CA GLY A 68 5.55 14.94 -11.35
C GLY A 68 4.94 15.21 -12.72
N ALA A 69 3.61 15.35 -12.81
CA ALA A 69 2.92 15.64 -14.08
C ALA A 69 3.14 17.08 -14.58
N LYS A 70 3.50 18.01 -13.69
CA LYS A 70 3.79 19.41 -14.04
C LYS A 70 5.20 19.56 -14.64
N ASP A 71 6.17 18.82 -14.11
CA ASP A 71 7.57 18.87 -14.55
C ASP A 71 8.17 17.45 -14.63
N ASN A 72 7.85 16.76 -15.73
CA ASN A 72 8.31 15.39 -15.98
C ASN A 72 9.84 15.27 -16.01
N GLN A 73 10.58 16.34 -16.33
CA GLN A 73 12.05 16.30 -16.42
C GLN A 73 12.70 16.15 -15.04
N ASN A 74 12.03 16.64 -13.99
CA ASN A 74 12.55 16.65 -12.62
C ASN A 74 11.89 15.60 -11.70
N ILE A 75 11.15 14.65 -12.25
CA ILE A 75 10.41 13.65 -11.47
C ILE A 75 11.30 12.84 -10.51
N ALA A 76 12.52 12.48 -10.92
CA ALA A 76 13.46 11.74 -10.08
C ALA A 76 13.83 12.52 -8.80
N LYS A 77 13.95 13.85 -8.91
CA LYS A 77 14.23 14.74 -7.79
C LYS A 77 13.01 14.86 -6.86
N VAL A 78 11.81 14.99 -7.43
CA VAL A 78 10.55 15.02 -6.66
C VAL A 78 10.35 13.71 -5.89
N LEU A 79 10.53 12.57 -6.57
CA LEU A 79 10.45 11.25 -5.96
C LEU A 79 11.50 11.10 -4.84
N GLY A 80 12.75 11.50 -5.06
CA GLY A 80 13.79 11.47 -4.04
C GLY A 80 13.41 12.23 -2.77
N ASN A 81 12.95 13.48 -2.91
CA ASN A 81 12.51 14.28 -1.77
C ASN A 81 11.34 13.62 -1.01
N ILE A 82 10.36 13.09 -1.74
CA ILE A 82 9.20 12.42 -1.16
C ILE A 82 9.60 11.13 -0.45
N LEU A 83 10.53 10.35 -1.02
CA LEU A 83 11.06 9.14 -0.39
C LEU A 83 11.82 9.46 0.90
N THR A 84 12.58 10.55 0.94
CA THR A 84 13.26 11.00 2.16
C THR A 84 12.25 11.32 3.27
N VAL A 85 11.21 12.12 2.97
CA VAL A 85 10.16 12.43 3.95
C VAL A 85 9.39 11.17 4.36
N LYS A 86 9.07 10.31 3.39
CA LYS A 86 8.37 9.04 3.62
C LYS A 86 9.16 8.12 4.55
N LEU A 87 10.48 8.08 4.45
CA LEU A 87 11.31 7.25 5.33
C LEU A 87 11.11 7.63 6.81
N PHE A 88 11.06 8.93 7.13
CA PHE A 88 10.76 9.38 8.49
C PHE A 88 9.33 9.03 8.92
N LEU A 89 8.35 9.23 8.03
CA LEU A 89 6.94 8.91 8.32
C LEU A 89 6.72 7.42 8.56
N VAL A 90 7.33 6.56 7.76
CA VAL A 90 7.20 5.11 7.87
C VAL A 90 7.86 4.60 9.15
N VAL A 91 9.05 5.10 9.49
CA VAL A 91 9.73 4.75 10.75
C VAL A 91 8.88 5.21 11.95
N ALA A 92 8.34 6.42 11.90
CA ALA A 92 7.46 6.92 12.95
C ALA A 92 6.17 6.09 13.06
N ALA A 93 5.49 5.82 11.95
CA ALA A 93 4.25 5.04 11.91
C ALA A 93 4.45 3.60 12.42
N TYR A 94 5.51 2.93 11.96
CA TYR A 94 5.84 1.58 12.42
C TYR A 94 6.26 1.57 13.90
N GLY A 95 7.00 2.59 14.36
CA GLY A 95 7.35 2.76 15.77
C GLY A 95 6.12 2.95 16.67
N VAL A 96 5.16 3.80 16.25
CA VAL A 96 3.91 4.00 16.98
C VAL A 96 3.07 2.72 16.99
N LEU A 97 2.99 2.00 15.86
CA LEU A 97 2.31 0.71 15.79
C LEU A 97 2.91 -0.28 16.81
N ASN A 98 4.24 -0.41 16.86
CA ASN A 98 4.93 -1.27 17.82
C ASN A 98 4.63 -0.87 19.27
N LEU A 99 4.65 0.44 19.57
CA LEU A 99 4.36 0.97 20.89
C LEU A 99 2.92 0.65 21.33
N VAL A 100 1.94 0.90 20.46
CA VAL A 100 0.53 0.63 20.75
C VAL A 100 0.29 -0.86 20.99
N VAL A 101 0.86 -1.72 20.15
CA VAL A 101 0.73 -3.18 20.30
C VAL A 101 1.36 -3.67 21.61
N TYR A 102 2.51 -3.11 22.00
CA TYR A 102 3.13 -3.42 23.28
C TYR A 102 2.26 -2.98 24.47
N LEU A 103 1.66 -1.80 24.41
CA LEU A 103 0.81 -1.25 25.48
C LEU A 103 -0.52 -2.01 25.63
N MET A 104 -1.06 -2.57 24.55
CA MET A 104 -2.33 -3.32 24.57
C MET A 104 -2.22 -4.72 25.16
N GLY A 105 -1.00 -5.26 25.32
CA GLY A 105 -0.80 -6.56 25.97
C GLY A 105 -1.38 -7.75 25.20
N TYR A 106 -1.43 -7.68 23.87
CA TYR A 106 -1.89 -8.79 23.03
C TYR A 106 -1.02 -10.05 23.16
N GLY A 107 -1.62 -11.22 22.93
CA GLY A 107 -0.91 -12.51 22.89
C GLY A 107 0.21 -12.54 21.84
N ALA A 108 1.19 -13.44 22.03
CA ALA A 108 2.38 -13.53 21.20
C ALA A 108 2.06 -13.71 19.70
N ASP A 109 1.09 -14.57 19.39
CA ASP A 109 0.70 -14.87 18.01
C ASP A 109 0.12 -13.65 17.29
N LEU A 110 -0.77 -12.90 17.96
CA LEU A 110 -1.35 -11.69 17.38
C LEU A 110 -0.32 -10.57 17.23
N LYS A 111 0.59 -10.44 18.19
CA LYS A 111 1.67 -9.47 18.14
C LYS A 111 2.58 -9.74 16.93
N GLU A 112 2.98 -10.99 16.72
CA GLU A 112 3.81 -11.37 15.57
C GLU A 112 3.10 -11.07 14.24
N LEU A 113 1.81 -11.41 14.12
CA LEU A 113 1.00 -11.09 12.95
C LEU A 113 0.92 -9.59 12.68
N ILE A 114 0.73 -8.76 13.72
CA ILE A 114 0.69 -7.30 13.57
C ILE A 114 2.04 -6.75 13.11
N LEU A 115 3.16 -7.27 13.64
CA LEU A 115 4.50 -6.83 13.25
C LEU A 115 4.80 -7.18 11.79
N ILE A 116 4.49 -8.40 11.37
CA ILE A 116 4.62 -8.84 9.98
C ILE A 116 3.75 -7.96 9.07
N SER A 117 2.49 -7.71 9.46
CA SER A 117 1.59 -6.84 8.68
C SER A 117 2.08 -5.40 8.62
N GLY A 118 2.69 -4.88 9.69
CA GLY A 118 3.31 -3.55 9.70
C GLY A 118 4.52 -3.45 8.76
N LEU A 119 5.31 -4.53 8.61
CA LEU A 119 6.38 -4.59 7.61
C LEU A 119 5.83 -4.62 6.18
N ILE A 120 4.73 -5.34 5.95
CA ILE A 120 4.05 -5.32 4.64
C ILE A 120 3.57 -3.89 4.32
N MET A 121 2.93 -3.21 5.28
CA MET A 121 2.52 -1.81 5.14
C MET A 121 3.68 -0.88 4.76
N VAL A 122 4.86 -1.07 5.36
CA VAL A 122 6.08 -0.32 5.02
C VAL A 122 6.42 -0.51 3.55
N LEU A 123 6.51 -1.76 3.09
CA LEU A 123 6.85 -2.09 1.71
C LEU A 123 5.81 -1.56 0.72
N ASP A 124 4.52 -1.73 1.03
CA ASP A 124 3.41 -1.24 0.22
C ASP A 124 3.45 0.28 0.07
N SER A 125 3.78 1.02 1.14
CA SER A 125 3.90 2.48 1.08
C SER A 125 4.99 2.93 0.11
N PHE A 126 6.12 2.22 0.04
CA PHE A 126 7.18 2.50 -0.95
C PHE A 126 6.73 2.16 -2.37
N SER A 127 6.14 0.97 -2.58
CA SER A 127 5.58 0.56 -3.87
C SER A 127 4.58 1.59 -4.40
N LEU A 128 3.73 2.11 -3.52
CA LEU A 128 2.74 3.13 -3.84
C LEU A 128 3.37 4.45 -4.31
N SER A 129 4.52 4.86 -3.77
CA SER A 129 5.28 6.02 -4.29
C SER A 129 5.82 5.75 -5.70
N PHE A 130 6.36 4.56 -5.97
CA PHE A 130 6.86 4.22 -7.30
C PHE A 130 5.73 4.20 -8.34
N TYR A 131 4.57 3.64 -7.98
CA TYR A 131 3.39 3.72 -8.83
C TYR A 131 2.92 5.16 -9.04
N GLY A 132 2.95 6.00 -8.00
CA GLY A 132 2.66 7.44 -8.13
C GLY A 132 3.57 8.14 -9.15
N ALA A 133 4.87 7.83 -9.14
CA ALA A 133 5.82 8.37 -10.12
C ALA A 133 5.54 7.88 -11.55
N LEU A 134 5.28 6.59 -11.74
CA LEU A 134 4.90 6.04 -13.06
C LEU A 134 3.60 6.65 -13.58
N ARG A 135 2.64 6.85 -12.68
CA ARG A 135 1.35 7.49 -12.97
C ARG A 135 1.50 8.94 -13.41
N SER A 136 2.39 9.72 -12.80
CA SER A 136 2.68 11.08 -13.29
C SER A 136 3.25 11.12 -14.71
N LEU A 137 4.00 10.09 -15.13
CA LEU A 137 4.54 9.97 -16.49
C LEU A 137 3.53 9.41 -17.51
N GLN A 138 2.27 9.19 -17.11
CA GLN A 138 1.22 8.52 -17.90
C GLN A 138 1.60 7.10 -18.36
N ASN A 139 2.62 6.49 -17.76
CA ASN A 139 3.08 5.15 -18.11
C ASN A 139 2.40 4.09 -17.24
N LEU A 140 1.10 3.92 -17.47
CA LEU A 140 0.22 3.06 -16.68
C LEU A 140 0.37 1.56 -16.99
N CYS A 141 1.13 1.22 -18.04
CA CYS A 141 1.37 -0.18 -18.44
C CYS A 141 2.14 -0.94 -17.34
N PHE A 142 3.20 -0.34 -16.78
CA PHE A 142 4.00 -0.97 -15.72
C PHE A 142 3.29 -0.99 -14.35
N GLU A 143 2.44 0.00 -14.06
CA GLU A 143 1.59 -0.02 -12.87
C GLU A 143 0.57 -1.17 -12.93
N SER A 144 -0.06 -1.39 -14.09
CA SER A 144 -1.07 -2.44 -14.24
C SER A 144 -0.54 -3.87 -14.05
N VAL A 145 0.73 -4.13 -14.39
CA VAL A 145 1.37 -5.44 -14.17
C VAL A 145 1.73 -5.67 -12.71
N GLY A 146 2.01 -4.61 -11.95
CA GLY A 146 2.33 -4.73 -10.53
C GLY A 146 1.10 -4.75 -9.60
N VAL A 147 -0.02 -4.20 -10.05
CA VAL A 147 -1.30 -4.16 -9.29
C VAL A 147 -2.13 -5.45 -9.48
N ALA A 148 -2.00 -6.12 -10.64
CA ALA A 148 -2.71 -7.35 -10.97
C ALA A 148 -2.14 -8.57 -10.21
#